data_AF-A0A1L9RN84-F1
#
_entry.id   AF-A0A1L9RN84-F1
#
_cell.length_a   1.000
_cell.length_b   1.000
_cell.length_c   1.000
_cell.angle_alpha   90.00
_cell.angle_beta   90.00
_cell.angle_gamma   90.00
#
_symmetry.space_group_name_H-M   'P 1'
#
loop_
_entity.id
_entity.type
_entity.pdbx_description
1 polymer ?
#
loop_
_entity_poly.entity_id
_entity_poly.type
_entity_poly.pdbx_seq_one_letter_code
_entity_poly.pdbx_strand_id
1 'polypeptide(L)'
;MKELTLLASTAQNDPAAHIQLLEKYLTVTPYLLDLGKKFTRSTLWHTDLYSPNLFVQDNRITAVIDWQEVWPGPLFLQAKPSPLVNYQGEILLSRPDNFDTLDDEHKTQIKQQISKSTLFQLYLIETEERNPALAETYHLDHGKTRRLTIEFAGNTWDDDLVSFREALINIERYEPCLELGKKI
;
A
#
# COMPACT_ATOMS: atom_id res chain seq x y z
N MET A 1 14.56 8.62 -30.20
CA MET A 1 13.40 8.25 -29.37
C MET A 1 12.86 6.94 -29.88
N LYS A 2 13.11 5.84 -29.17
CA LYS A 2 12.43 4.56 -29.42
C LYS A 2 11.21 4.56 -28.51
N GLU A 3 10.02 4.51 -29.10
CA GLU A 3 8.80 4.14 -28.39
C GLU A 3 9.02 2.76 -27.77
N LEU A 4 9.10 2.70 -26.44
CA LEU A 4 8.85 1.49 -25.69
C LEU A 4 7.32 1.36 -25.61
N THR A 5 6.72 0.89 -26.70
CA THR A 5 5.36 0.35 -26.64
C THR A 5 5.47 -0.89 -25.76
N LEU A 6 5.14 -0.74 -24.48
CA LEU A 6 4.85 -1.87 -23.61
C LEU A 6 3.81 -2.69 -24.39
N LEU A 7 4.15 -3.92 -24.76
CA LEU A 7 3.22 -4.81 -25.46
C LEU A 7 2.02 -5.02 -24.53
N ALA A 8 0.99 -4.20 -24.67
CA ALA A 8 -0.27 -4.42 -23.99
C ALA A 8 -0.72 -5.82 -24.36
N SER A 9 -0.90 -6.67 -23.34
CA SER A 9 -1.42 -8.02 -23.54
C SER A 9 -2.67 -7.92 -24.40
N THR A 10 -2.81 -8.76 -25.43
CA THR A 10 -4.02 -8.74 -26.28
C THR A 10 -5.30 -8.92 -25.46
N ALA A 11 -5.20 -9.55 -24.27
CA ALA A 11 -6.29 -9.69 -23.32
C ALA A 11 -6.72 -8.37 -22.66
N GLN A 12 -5.84 -7.36 -22.54
CA GLN A 12 -6.17 -6.05 -21.96
C GLN A 12 -7.22 -5.29 -22.78
N ASN A 13 -7.30 -5.55 -24.08
CA ASN A 13 -8.26 -4.93 -24.98
C ASN A 13 -9.48 -5.83 -25.27
N ASP A 14 -9.64 -6.94 -24.55
CA ASP A 14 -10.73 -7.90 -24.73
C ASP A 14 -11.71 -7.86 -23.54
N PRO A 15 -12.90 -7.26 -23.66
CA PRO A 15 -13.89 -7.22 -22.59
C PRO A 15 -14.21 -8.58 -21.96
N ALA A 16 -14.17 -9.67 -22.74
CA ALA A 16 -14.44 -11.00 -22.22
C ALA A 16 -13.38 -11.44 -21.20
N ALA A 17 -12.13 -11.02 -21.36
CA ALA A 17 -11.05 -11.32 -20.42
C ALA A 17 -11.24 -10.60 -19.07
N HIS A 18 -11.71 -9.35 -19.09
CA HIS A 18 -12.02 -8.57 -17.88
C HIS A 18 -13.19 -9.20 -17.12
N ILE A 19 -14.28 -9.53 -17.82
CA ILE A 19 -15.46 -10.18 -17.23
C ILE A 19 -15.05 -11.50 -16.57
N GLN A 20 -14.26 -12.34 -17.25
CA GLN A 20 -13.80 -13.61 -16.69
C GLN A 20 -12.96 -13.45 -15.40
N LEU A 21 -12.10 -12.43 -15.32
CA LEU A 21 -11.33 -12.17 -14.10
C LEU A 21 -12.20 -11.59 -12.99
N LEU A 22 -13.16 -10.73 -13.31
CA LEU A 22 -14.12 -10.21 -12.34
C LEU A 22 -15.03 -11.33 -11.78
N GLU A 23 -15.45 -12.28 -12.60
CA GLU A 23 -16.18 -13.47 -12.15
C GLU A 23 -15.34 -14.31 -11.18
N LYS A 24 -14.04 -14.51 -11.47
CA LYS A 24 -13.10 -15.16 -10.54
C LYS A 24 -12.89 -14.35 -9.25
N TYR A 25 -12.89 -13.03 -9.33
CA TYR A 25 -12.81 -12.17 -8.15
C TYR A 25 -14.03 -12.33 -7.23
N LEU A 26 -15.23 -12.44 -7.80
CA LEU A 26 -16.44 -12.67 -7.01
C LEU A 26 -16.39 -13.97 -6.21
N THR A 27 -15.75 -15.03 -6.74
CA THR A 27 -15.61 -16.30 -6.00
C THR A 27 -14.65 -16.21 -4.82
N VAL A 28 -13.64 -15.32 -4.87
CA VAL A 28 -12.67 -15.13 -3.77
C VAL A 28 -13.05 -14.04 -2.78
N THR A 29 -14.03 -13.19 -3.12
CA THR A 29 -14.42 -12.02 -2.31
C THR A 29 -14.72 -12.35 -0.84
N PRO A 30 -15.44 -13.45 -0.48
CA PRO A 30 -15.69 -13.79 0.92
C PRO A 30 -14.41 -13.97 1.75
N TYR A 31 -13.35 -14.49 1.14
CA TYR A 31 -12.05 -14.75 1.79
C TYR A 31 -11.21 -13.47 1.94
N LEU A 32 -11.40 -12.51 1.03
CA LEU A 32 -10.77 -11.19 1.15
C LEU A 32 -11.28 -10.42 2.37
N LEU A 33 -12.55 -10.67 2.73
CA LEU A 33 -13.27 -9.97 3.79
C LEU A 33 -13.38 -10.76 5.10
N ASP A 34 -12.83 -11.98 5.16
CA ASP A 34 -12.76 -12.79 6.37
C ASP A 34 -11.70 -12.24 7.34
N LEU A 35 -11.97 -11.04 7.84
CA LEU A 35 -11.14 -10.27 8.74
C LEU A 35 -12.00 -9.81 9.92
N GLY A 36 -11.38 -9.72 11.09
CA GLY A 36 -12.06 -9.22 12.29
C GLY A 36 -12.68 -7.82 12.08
N LYS A 37 -13.80 -7.56 12.76
CA LYS A 37 -14.54 -6.28 12.67
C LYS A 37 -13.68 -5.02 12.84
N LYS A 38 -12.58 -5.12 13.60
CA LYS A 38 -11.62 -4.01 13.78
C LYS A 38 -10.96 -3.57 12.46
N PHE A 39 -10.74 -4.50 11.53
CA PHE A 39 -10.11 -4.25 10.24
C PHE A 39 -11.11 -3.86 9.16
N THR A 40 -12.35 -4.37 9.24
CA THR A 40 -13.41 -4.11 8.27
C THR A 40 -14.30 -2.93 8.64
N ARG A 41 -14.05 -2.28 9.79
CA ARG A 41 -14.80 -1.09 10.23
C ARG A 41 -14.66 0.05 9.22
N SER A 42 -15.77 0.76 9.02
CA SER A 42 -15.80 2.02 8.26
C SER A 42 -14.90 3.05 8.96
N THR A 43 -13.88 3.50 8.24
CA THR A 43 -12.83 4.40 8.70
C THR A 43 -12.67 5.49 7.65
N LEU A 44 -12.60 6.75 8.07
CA LEU A 44 -12.23 7.85 7.17
C LEU A 44 -10.70 7.96 7.16
N TRP A 45 -10.08 7.89 5.98
CA TRP A 45 -8.62 7.94 5.85
C TRP A 45 -8.17 8.95 4.79
N HIS A 46 -7.31 9.89 5.18
CA HIS A 46 -6.75 10.86 4.24
C HIS A 46 -5.56 10.25 3.49
N THR A 47 -5.76 9.83 2.24
CA THR A 47 -4.72 9.16 1.43
C THR A 47 -3.63 10.10 0.93
N ASP A 48 -3.93 11.41 0.80
CA ASP A 48 -3.03 12.41 0.22
C ASP A 48 -2.44 13.37 1.26
N LEU A 49 -2.00 12.84 2.40
CA LEU A 49 -1.52 13.67 3.51
C LEU A 49 -0.07 14.10 3.28
N TYR A 50 0.19 14.96 2.28
CA TYR A 50 1.48 15.60 2.00
C TYR A 50 1.53 17.04 2.53
N SER A 51 2.73 17.64 2.56
CA SER A 51 2.95 18.99 3.09
C SER A 51 2.01 20.08 2.54
N PRO A 52 1.62 20.11 1.25
CA PRO A 52 0.66 21.10 0.74
C PRO A 52 -0.73 21.03 1.39
N ASN A 53 -1.11 19.86 1.90
CA ASN A 53 -2.42 19.64 2.52
C ASN A 53 -2.39 19.84 4.05
N LEU A 54 -1.28 20.32 4.60
CA LEU A 54 -1.08 20.59 6.02
C LEU A 54 -0.78 22.06 6.29
N PHE A 55 -1.54 22.66 7.19
CA PHE A 55 -1.23 23.97 7.75
C PHE A 55 -0.55 23.80 9.10
N VAL A 56 0.56 24.48 9.30
CA VAL A 56 1.38 24.39 10.52
C VAL A 56 1.60 25.79 11.09
N GLN A 57 1.34 25.95 12.39
CA GLN A 57 1.65 27.15 13.15
C GLN A 57 2.25 26.74 14.50
N ASP A 58 3.32 27.40 14.93
CA ASP A 58 4.00 27.13 16.22
C ASP A 58 4.32 25.63 16.44
N ASN A 59 4.81 24.96 15.38
CA ASN A 59 5.11 23.53 15.33
C ASN A 59 3.91 22.60 15.60
N ARG A 60 2.68 23.07 15.36
CA ARG A 60 1.45 22.28 15.47
C ARG A 60 0.69 22.30 14.16
N ILE A 61 0.14 21.16 13.77
CA ILE A 61 -0.80 21.07 12.66
C ILE A 61 -2.09 21.76 13.09
N THR A 62 -2.48 22.82 12.39
CA THR A 62 -3.69 23.61 12.68
C THR A 62 -4.85 23.27 11.76
N ALA A 63 -4.57 22.80 10.55
CA ALA A 63 -5.59 22.33 9.62
C ALA A 63 -5.04 21.27 8.67
N VAL A 64 -5.96 20.40 8.24
CA VAL A 64 -5.77 19.43 7.16
C VAL A 64 -6.86 19.74 6.12
N ILE A 65 -6.46 19.95 4.88
CA ILE A 65 -7.37 20.23 3.75
C ILE A 65 -7.37 19.06 2.77
N ASP A 66 -8.07 19.23 1.65
CA ASP A 66 -8.08 18.27 0.53
C ASP A 66 -8.75 16.93 0.86
N TRP A 67 -9.81 16.99 1.68
CA TRP A 67 -10.67 15.84 2.00
C TRP A 67 -11.60 15.40 0.85
N GLN A 68 -11.45 15.97 -0.34
CA GLN A 68 -12.18 15.51 -1.53
C GLN A 68 -11.72 14.10 -1.89
N GLU A 69 -12.59 13.30 -2.51
CA GLU A 69 -12.34 11.89 -2.84
C GLU A 69 -12.12 10.94 -1.65
N VAL A 70 -12.21 11.43 -0.40
CA VAL A 70 -12.16 10.59 0.79
C VAL A 70 -13.52 9.92 1.00
N TRP A 71 -13.50 8.61 1.27
CA TRP A 71 -14.70 7.82 1.56
C TRP A 71 -14.51 6.98 2.82
N PRO A 72 -15.59 6.64 3.55
CA PRO A 72 -15.49 5.91 4.81
C PRO A 72 -15.44 4.40 4.57
N GLY A 73 -14.27 3.88 4.17
CA GLY A 73 -14.06 2.47 3.81
C GLY A 73 -13.51 1.55 4.91
N PRO A 74 -13.27 0.27 4.61
CA PRO A 74 -12.59 -0.64 5.52
C PRO A 74 -11.19 -0.15 5.89
N LEU A 75 -10.80 -0.29 7.16
CA LEU A 75 -9.46 0.12 7.64
C LEU A 75 -8.34 -0.60 6.89
N PHE A 76 -8.44 -1.92 6.68
CA PHE A 76 -7.39 -2.69 6.02
C PHE A 76 -7.12 -2.28 4.56
N LEU A 77 -8.13 -1.72 3.89
CA LEU A 77 -8.02 -1.26 2.52
C LEU A 77 -7.32 0.11 2.46
N GLN A 78 -7.53 0.94 3.47
CA GLN A 78 -7.07 2.33 3.50
C GLN A 78 -5.75 2.55 4.24
N ALA A 79 -5.46 1.74 5.27
CA ALA A 79 -4.30 1.91 6.14
C ALA A 79 -2.99 1.82 5.36
N LYS A 80 -2.37 2.98 5.15
CA LYS A 80 -1.06 3.15 4.50
C LYS A 80 -0.27 4.16 5.33
N PRO A 81 1.03 3.95 5.61
CA PRO A 81 1.84 4.96 6.29
C PRO A 81 1.70 6.31 5.59
N SER A 82 1.54 7.39 6.36
CA SER A 82 1.41 8.74 5.78
C SER A 82 2.60 9.02 4.87
N PRO A 83 2.40 9.62 3.69
CA PRO A 83 3.50 9.93 2.79
C PRO A 83 4.59 10.83 3.38
N LEU A 84 4.29 11.59 4.44
CA LEU A 84 5.24 12.42 5.18
C LEU A 84 6.33 11.62 5.90
N VAL A 85 5.98 10.40 6.32
CA VAL A 85 6.85 9.52 7.10
C VAL A 85 7.18 8.24 6.35
N ASN A 86 6.49 7.96 5.24
CA ASN A 86 6.68 6.75 4.45
C ASN A 86 8.11 6.69 3.90
N TYR A 87 8.85 5.69 4.33
CA TYR A 87 10.22 5.46 3.91
C TYR A 87 10.37 3.99 3.48
N GLN A 88 10.63 3.80 2.19
CA GLN A 88 10.73 2.48 1.56
C GLN A 88 12.20 2.00 1.40
N GLY A 89 13.16 2.80 1.85
CA GLY A 89 14.58 2.44 1.78
C GLY A 89 15.00 1.54 2.94
N GLU A 90 16.25 1.11 2.89
CA GLU A 90 16.84 0.32 3.98
C GLU A 90 16.85 1.14 5.28
N ILE A 91 16.37 0.50 6.35
CA ILE A 91 16.36 1.08 7.70
C ILE A 91 17.78 1.08 8.25
N LEU A 92 18.33 2.29 8.43
CA LEU A 92 19.63 2.50 9.03
C LEU A 92 19.45 3.41 10.24
N LEU A 93 19.69 2.89 11.45
CA LEU A 93 19.48 3.63 12.70
C LEU A 93 20.78 4.13 13.33
N SER A 94 21.92 3.68 12.82
CA SER A 94 23.23 4.05 13.31
C SER A 94 24.17 4.38 12.16
N ARG A 95 25.22 5.13 12.51
CA ARG A 95 26.29 5.49 11.59
C ARG A 95 27.15 4.25 11.28
N PRO A 96 27.48 3.97 10.00
CA PRO A 96 28.39 2.88 9.67
C PRO A 96 29.82 3.19 10.13
N ASP A 97 30.62 2.15 10.36
CA ASP A 97 31.97 2.27 10.92
C ASP A 97 32.92 3.11 10.06
N ASN A 98 32.75 3.05 8.73
CA ASN A 98 33.56 3.80 7.77
C ASN A 98 33.05 5.23 7.53
N PHE A 99 32.05 5.72 8.26
CA PHE A 99 31.40 7.00 7.97
C PHE A 99 32.38 8.17 7.94
N ASP A 100 33.34 8.20 8.87
CA ASP A 100 34.28 9.32 8.99
C ASP A 100 35.24 9.41 7.79
N THR A 101 35.45 8.30 7.07
CA THR A 101 36.31 8.21 5.87
C THR A 101 35.59 8.55 4.57
N LEU A 102 34.26 8.71 4.60
CA LEU A 102 33.46 9.05 3.41
C LEU A 102 33.60 10.54 3.05
N ASP A 103 33.30 10.89 1.79
CA ASP A 103 33.14 12.28 1.38
C ASP A 103 31.87 12.91 1.95
N ASP A 104 31.75 14.24 1.81
CA ASP A 104 30.66 15.02 2.39
C ASP A 104 29.29 14.70 1.77
N GLU A 105 29.25 14.28 0.50
CA GLU A 105 28.02 13.91 -0.18
C GLU A 105 27.45 12.61 0.41
N HIS A 106 28.27 11.56 0.48
CA HIS A 106 27.88 10.28 1.07
C HIS A 106 27.55 10.43 2.56
N LYS A 107 28.30 11.25 3.31
CA LYS A 107 27.97 11.57 4.70
C LYS A 107 26.59 12.21 4.82
N THR A 108 26.24 13.12 3.91
CA THR A 108 24.94 13.79 3.89
C THR A 108 23.82 12.80 3.57
N GLN A 109 24.01 11.92 2.58
CA GLN A 109 23.05 10.88 2.23
C GLN A 109 22.78 9.93 3.41
N ILE A 110 23.83 9.45 4.09
CA ILE A 110 23.68 8.58 5.26
C ILE A 110 22.96 9.30 6.41
N LYS A 111 23.30 10.57 6.69
CA LYS A 111 22.57 11.36 7.71
C LYS A 111 21.09 11.49 7.38
N GLN A 112 20.75 11.75 6.11
CA GLN A 112 19.37 11.82 5.66
C GLN A 112 18.66 10.45 5.78
N GLN A 113 19.35 9.36 5.43
CA GLN A 113 18.84 8.00 5.56
C GLN A 113 18.54 7.66 7.02
N ILE A 114 19.46 7.98 7.94
CA ILE A 114 19.27 7.79 9.38
C ILE A 114 18.07 8.60 9.86
N SER A 115 17.99 9.89 9.50
CA SER A 115 16.87 10.75 9.89
C SER A 115 15.52 10.20 9.43
N LYS A 116 15.40 9.76 8.16
CA LYS A 116 14.16 9.16 7.62
C LYS A 116 13.83 7.83 8.32
N SER A 117 14.84 6.99 8.54
CA SER A 117 14.68 5.70 9.23
C SER A 117 14.19 5.89 10.67
N THR A 118 14.82 6.81 11.42
CA THR A 118 14.43 7.14 12.79
C THR A 118 13.01 7.69 12.85
N LEU A 119 12.65 8.62 11.97
CA LEU A 119 11.30 9.19 11.92
C LEU A 119 10.24 8.12 11.62
N PHE A 120 10.51 7.24 10.65
CA PHE A 120 9.59 6.16 10.30
C PHE A 120 9.41 5.17 11.46
N GLN A 121 10.50 4.77 12.13
CA GLN A 121 10.43 3.89 13.30
C GLN A 121 9.67 4.53 14.47
N LEU A 122 9.92 5.81 14.77
CA LEU A 122 9.18 6.55 15.78
C LEU A 122 7.68 6.61 15.45
N TYR A 123 7.33 6.82 14.17
CA TYR A 123 5.93 6.79 13.74
C TYR A 123 5.27 5.43 13.99
N LEU A 124 5.95 4.32 13.70
CA LEU A 124 5.42 2.97 13.94
C LEU A 124 5.22 2.71 15.44
N ILE A 125 6.20 3.05 16.28
CA ILE A 125 6.13 2.90 17.74
C ILE A 125 4.98 3.74 18.32
N GLU A 126 4.91 5.03 17.98
CA GLU A 126 3.81 5.90 18.44
C GLU A 126 2.44 5.44 17.92
N THR A 127 2.39 4.86 16.73
CA THR A 127 1.15 4.27 16.18
C THR A 127 0.72 3.05 16.99
N GLU A 128 1.65 2.17 17.36
CA GLU A 128 1.36 1.00 18.18
C GLU A 128 0.81 1.40 19.56
N GLU A 129 1.42 2.38 20.21
CA GLU A 129 0.98 2.89 21.51
C GLU A 129 -0.38 3.60 21.44
N ARG A 130 -0.60 4.46 20.45
CA ARG A 130 -1.80 5.32 20.38
C ARG A 130 -2.98 4.69 19.63
N ASN A 131 -2.70 3.82 18.67
CA ASN A 131 -3.69 3.19 17.81
C ASN A 131 -3.29 1.74 17.46
N PRO A 132 -3.35 0.82 18.44
CA PRO A 132 -2.97 -0.59 18.23
C PRO A 132 -3.68 -1.25 17.05
N ALA A 133 -4.96 -0.92 16.81
CA ALA A 133 -5.71 -1.46 15.69
C ALA A 133 -5.12 -1.08 14.32
N LEU A 134 -4.57 0.13 14.19
CA LEU A 134 -3.86 0.55 12.99
C LEU A 134 -2.52 -0.17 12.86
N ALA A 135 -1.76 -0.30 13.95
CA ALA A 135 -0.49 -1.02 13.94
C ALA A 135 -0.68 -2.49 13.52
N GLU A 136 -1.65 -3.19 14.11
CA GLU A 136 -2.03 -4.55 13.71
C GLU A 136 -2.45 -4.63 12.24
N THR A 137 -3.04 -3.57 11.69
CA THR A 137 -3.43 -3.53 10.27
C THR A 137 -2.21 -3.58 9.34
N TYR A 138 -1.10 -2.94 9.71
CA TYR A 138 0.15 -3.03 8.94
C TYR A 138 0.76 -4.43 8.96
N HIS A 139 0.43 -5.23 9.97
CA HIS A 139 0.89 -6.61 10.14
C HIS A 139 -0.15 -7.66 9.72
N LEU A 140 -1.23 -7.25 9.03
CA LEU A 140 -2.21 -8.20 8.54
C LEU A 140 -1.57 -9.21 7.59
N ASP A 141 -1.78 -10.49 7.91
CA ASP A 141 -1.43 -11.59 7.01
C ASP A 141 -1.98 -11.29 5.62
N HIS A 142 -1.13 -11.45 4.61
CA HIS A 142 -1.45 -11.19 3.20
C HIS A 142 -2.19 -9.85 2.94
N GLY A 143 -2.04 -8.84 3.82
CA GLY A 143 -2.80 -7.60 3.75
C GLY A 143 -2.62 -6.87 2.42
N LYS A 144 -1.38 -6.85 1.91
CA LYS A 144 -1.07 -6.32 0.57
C LYS A 144 -1.81 -7.08 -0.54
N THR A 145 -1.80 -8.41 -0.50
CA THR A 145 -2.47 -9.25 -1.51
C THR A 145 -3.98 -9.02 -1.50
N ARG A 146 -4.60 -9.01 -0.31
CA ARG A 146 -6.04 -8.72 -0.15
C ARG A 146 -6.40 -7.34 -0.69
N ARG A 147 -5.65 -6.32 -0.29
CA ARG A 147 -5.83 -4.92 -0.71
C ARG A 147 -5.70 -4.76 -2.22
N LEU A 148 -4.60 -5.24 -2.82
CA LEU A 148 -4.35 -5.12 -4.26
C LEU A 148 -5.40 -5.84 -5.09
N THR A 149 -5.90 -6.99 -4.64
CA THR A 149 -6.97 -7.72 -5.35
C THR A 149 -8.24 -6.87 -5.45
N ILE A 150 -8.60 -6.15 -4.38
CA ILE A 150 -9.75 -5.24 -4.36
C ILE A 150 -9.49 -3.99 -5.21
N GLU A 151 -8.29 -3.39 -5.10
CA GLU A 151 -7.91 -2.19 -5.87
C GLU A 151 -7.94 -2.48 -7.38
N PHE A 152 -7.33 -3.58 -7.83
CA PHE A 152 -7.28 -3.93 -9.26
C PHE A 152 -8.66 -4.33 -9.82
N ALA A 153 -9.54 -4.93 -9.01
CA ALA A 153 -10.90 -5.23 -9.45
C ALA A 153 -11.70 -3.96 -9.83
N GLY A 154 -11.37 -2.81 -9.22
CA GLY A 154 -11.99 -1.52 -9.53
C GLY A 154 -11.49 -0.87 -10.83
N ASN A 155 -10.26 -1.18 -11.25
CA ASN A 155 -9.55 -0.47 -12.33
C ASN A 155 -9.09 -1.39 -13.47
N THR A 156 -9.76 -2.53 -13.68
CA THR A 156 -9.26 -3.56 -14.63
C THR A 156 -8.95 -3.05 -16.04
N TRP A 157 -9.61 -1.98 -16.50
CA TRP A 157 -9.51 -1.44 -17.87
C TRP A 157 -8.25 -0.59 -18.12
N ASP A 158 -7.63 -0.03 -17.07
CA ASP A 158 -6.50 0.90 -17.18
C ASP A 158 -5.14 0.17 -17.06
N ASP A 159 -4.87 -0.75 -17.97
CA ASP A 159 -3.63 -1.56 -18.06
C ASP A 159 -3.33 -2.50 -16.87
N ASP A 160 -4.25 -2.63 -15.92
CA ASP A 160 -4.08 -3.42 -14.70
C ASP A 160 -4.49 -4.90 -14.84
N LEU A 161 -4.93 -5.39 -16.01
CA LEU A 161 -5.49 -6.75 -16.14
C LEU A 161 -4.47 -7.84 -15.77
N VAL A 162 -3.19 -7.64 -16.11
CA VAL A 162 -2.10 -8.58 -15.77
C VAL A 162 -1.87 -8.58 -14.26
N SER A 163 -1.80 -7.40 -13.64
CA SER A 163 -1.64 -7.26 -12.19
C SER A 163 -2.84 -7.78 -11.41
N PHE A 164 -4.05 -7.63 -11.95
CA PHE A 164 -5.26 -8.21 -11.39
C PHE A 164 -5.21 -9.74 -11.40
N ARG A 165 -4.81 -10.34 -12.53
CA ARG A 165 -4.64 -11.79 -12.65
C ARG A 165 -3.59 -12.30 -11.66
N GLU A 166 -2.45 -11.60 -11.54
CA GLU A 166 -1.40 -11.95 -10.58
C GLU A 166 -1.93 -11.89 -9.13
N ALA A 167 -2.68 -10.85 -8.78
CA ALA A 167 -3.28 -10.72 -7.45
C ALA A 167 -4.23 -11.89 -7.13
N LEU A 168 -5.07 -12.30 -8.09
CA LEU A 168 -5.96 -13.46 -7.93
C LEU A 168 -5.19 -14.79 -7.78
N ILE A 169 -4.12 -15.00 -8.55
CA ILE A 169 -3.24 -16.18 -8.40
C ILE A 169 -2.60 -16.19 -7.01
N ASN A 170 -2.16 -15.04 -6.52
CA ASN A 170 -1.56 -14.94 -5.19
C ASN A 170 -2.58 -15.29 -4.11
N ILE A 171 -3.83 -14.80 -4.19
CA ILE A 171 -4.90 -15.20 -3.24
C ILE A 171 -5.12 -16.72 -3.26
N GLU A 172 -5.19 -17.33 -4.44
CA GLU A 172 -5.35 -18.78 -4.55
C GLU A 172 -4.20 -19.56 -3.89
N ARG A 173 -2.95 -19.16 -4.14
CA ARG A 173 -1.76 -19.85 -3.60
C ARG A 173 -1.72 -19.86 -2.08
N TYR A 174 -2.29 -18.85 -1.43
CA TYR A 174 -2.29 -18.72 0.02
C TYR A 174 -3.48 -19.39 0.70
N GLU A 175 -4.56 -19.64 -0.05
CA GLU A 175 -5.76 -20.33 0.42
C GLU A 175 -6.01 -21.59 -0.45
N PRO A 176 -5.29 -22.71 -0.20
CA PRO A 176 -5.32 -23.91 -1.06
C PRO A 176 -6.71 -24.55 -1.22
N CYS A 177 -7.71 -24.08 -0.46
CA CYS A 177 -9.10 -24.51 -0.57
C CYS A 177 -9.82 -23.94 -1.80
N LEU A 178 -9.22 -23.00 -2.52
CA LEU A 178 -9.76 -22.43 -3.75
C LEU A 178 -9.26 -23.22 -4.97
N GLU A 179 -10.10 -24.08 -5.55
CA GLU A 179 -9.78 -24.75 -6.83
C GLU A 179 -9.78 -23.77 -8.03
N LEU A 180 -8.94 -22.73 -8.03
CA LEU A 180 -8.79 -21.81 -9.17
C LEU A 180 -7.74 -22.31 -10.18
N GLY A 181 -6.85 -23.21 -9.76
CA GLY A 181 -5.66 -23.63 -10.48
C GLY A 181 -5.88 -24.69 -11.54
N LYS A 182 -7.13 -25.10 -11.75
CA LYS A 182 -7.51 -25.97 -12.88
C LYS A 182 -7.94 -25.19 -14.13
N LYS A 183 -8.05 -23.85 -14.08
CA LYS A 183 -8.51 -23.01 -15.21
C LYS A 183 -7.93 -21.58 -15.23
N ILE A 184 -6.64 -21.40 -14.93
CA ILE A 184 -5.91 -20.15 -15.24
C ILE A 184 -5.07 -20.35 -16.48
#